data_AF-A0A2Y9IGK6-F1
#
_entry.id   AF-A0A2Y9IGK6-F1
#
_cell.length_a   1.000
_cell.length_b   1.000
_cell.length_c   1.000
_cell.angle_alpha   90.00
_cell.angle_beta   90.00
_cell.angle_gamma   90.00
#
_symmetry.space_group_name_H-M   'P 1'
#
loop_
_entity.id
_entity.type
_entity.pdbx_description
1 polymer ?
#
loop_
_entity_poly.entity_id
_entity_poly.type
_entity_poly.pdbx_seq_one_letter_code
_entity_poly.pdbx_strand_id
1 'polypeptide(L)'
;MAVALPGATLPAVVEELLSEMAAAVQENARIPDEHLLSLKFIFGSSAVQALDLVDRQSVTLISSPSGRHVYQVLGSSGQTYTCLASCHYCSCPAFAFSVLRKSDSLLCKHLLAIYLSQVMGTCRQLKVSDKQLTDLLFVKKKQAAQKDSAAFNCVHLNTSQCGARANRIWHKQVL
;
A
#
# COMPACT_ATOMS: atom_id res chain seq x y z
N MET A 1 0.59 22.62 3.74
CA MET A 1 -0.81 22.50 4.18
C MET A 1 -1.60 21.85 3.07
N ALA A 2 -1.80 20.53 3.14
CA ALA A 2 -2.62 19.83 2.14
C ALA A 2 -4.08 20.16 2.44
N VAL A 3 -4.72 20.91 1.54
CA VAL A 3 -6.15 21.17 1.60
C VAL A 3 -6.86 19.84 1.38
N ALA A 4 -7.51 19.32 2.42
CA ALA A 4 -8.46 18.22 2.29
C ALA A 4 -9.67 18.75 1.52
N LEU A 5 -9.78 18.36 0.25
CA LEU A 5 -11.02 18.49 -0.51
C LEU A 5 -12.12 17.65 0.17
N PRO A 6 -13.42 18.00 0.03
CA PRO A 6 -14.54 17.21 0.54
C PRO A 6 -14.68 15.91 -0.27
N GLY A 7 -13.75 15.00 -0.03
CA GLY A 7 -13.81 13.62 -0.45
C GLY A 7 -14.59 12.79 0.55
N ALA A 8 -14.72 11.50 0.28
CA ALA A 8 -15.17 10.57 1.31
C ALA A 8 -14.33 10.77 2.58
N THR A 9 -14.95 10.66 3.75
CA THR A 9 -14.23 10.71 5.02
C THR A 9 -13.76 9.31 5.39
N LEU A 10 -12.54 9.21 5.94
CA LEU A 10 -12.11 7.97 6.56
C LEU A 10 -12.98 7.69 7.79
N PRO A 11 -13.18 6.43 8.19
CA PRO A 11 -13.73 6.12 9.49
C PRO A 11 -12.88 6.81 10.58
N ALA A 12 -13.53 7.51 11.52
CA ALA A 12 -12.86 8.36 12.51
C ALA A 12 -11.72 7.65 13.26
N VAL A 13 -11.92 6.39 13.65
CA VAL A 13 -10.90 5.55 14.32
C VAL A 13 -9.63 5.38 13.49
N VAL A 14 -9.74 5.34 12.16
CA VAL A 14 -8.60 5.21 11.24
C VAL A 14 -7.89 6.54 11.10
N GLU A 15 -8.64 7.63 10.98
CA GLU A 15 -8.08 8.97 10.86
C GLU A 15 -7.30 9.38 12.12
N GLU A 16 -7.87 9.14 13.30
CA GLU A 16 -7.24 9.42 14.60
C GLU A 16 -5.95 8.62 14.76
N LEU A 17 -5.99 7.29 14.53
CA LEU A 17 -4.80 6.45 14.60
C LEU A 17 -3.70 6.92 13.63
N LEU A 18 -4.04 7.26 12.39
CA LEU A 18 -3.05 7.75 11.42
C LEU A 18 -2.46 9.11 11.83
N SER A 19 -3.25 9.97 12.47
CA SER A 19 -2.81 11.27 12.99
C SER A 19 -1.81 11.12 14.13
N GLU A 20 -2.12 10.26 15.11
CA GLU A 20 -1.23 9.93 16.23
C GLU A 20 0.09 9.34 15.73
N MET A 21 0.01 8.40 14.77
CA MET A 21 1.19 7.84 14.13
C MET A 21 2.03 8.89 13.41
N ALA A 22 1.40 9.85 12.72
CA ALA A 22 2.12 10.95 12.06
C ALA A 22 2.87 11.83 13.06
N ALA A 23 2.25 12.16 14.20
CA ALA A 23 2.91 12.90 15.26
C ALA A 23 4.11 12.11 15.83
N ALA A 24 3.92 10.82 16.12
CA ALA A 24 4.98 9.98 16.68
C ALA A 24 6.16 9.77 15.71
N VAL A 25 5.90 9.63 14.40
CA VAL A 25 6.94 9.52 13.38
C VAL A 25 7.72 10.82 13.22
N GLN A 26 7.08 11.97 13.34
CA GLN A 26 7.77 13.27 13.32
C GLN A 26 8.75 13.42 14.49
N GLU A 27 8.39 12.90 15.67
CA GLU A 27 9.22 12.99 16.87
C GLU A 27 10.35 11.94 16.89
N ASN A 28 10.04 10.69 16.55
CA ASN A 28 10.91 9.53 16.80
C ASN A 28 11.48 8.88 15.52
N ALA A 29 11.12 9.38 14.33
CA ALA A 29 11.46 8.82 13.01
C ALA A 29 11.03 7.35 12.81
N ARG A 30 10.15 6.83 13.66
CA ARG A 30 9.62 5.46 13.60
C ARG A 30 8.20 5.39 14.16
N ILE A 31 7.46 4.38 13.73
CA ILE A 31 6.14 4.07 14.30
C ILE A 31 6.35 3.32 15.63
N PRO A 32 5.78 3.77 16.76
CA PRO A 32 5.86 3.05 18.03
C PRO A 32 5.09 1.71 18.00
N ASP A 33 5.54 0.73 18.77
CA ASP A 33 4.97 -0.63 18.79
C ASP A 33 3.49 -0.65 19.17
N GLU A 34 3.05 0.23 20.06
CA GLU A 34 1.63 0.37 20.45
C GLU A 34 0.73 0.68 19.24
N HIS A 35 1.19 1.53 18.32
CA HIS A 35 0.45 1.88 17.12
C HIS A 35 0.43 0.71 16.12
N LEU A 36 1.51 -0.09 16.08
CA LEU A 36 1.57 -1.31 15.28
C LEU A 36 0.59 -2.38 15.82
N LEU A 37 0.46 -2.49 17.14
CA LEU A 37 -0.53 -3.34 17.79
C LEU A 37 -1.96 -2.86 17.49
N SER A 38 -2.23 -1.56 17.58
CA SER A 38 -3.52 -0.96 17.21
C SER A 38 -3.88 -1.23 15.75
N LEU A 39 -2.92 -1.07 14.82
CA LEU A 39 -3.10 -1.43 13.42
C LEU A 39 -3.45 -2.92 13.26
N LYS A 40 -2.74 -3.79 13.96
CA LYS A 40 -2.97 -5.24 13.91
C LYS A 40 -4.36 -5.60 14.45
N PHE A 41 -4.81 -4.94 15.51
CA PHE A 41 -6.12 -5.13 16.10
C PHE A 41 -7.24 -4.72 15.13
N ILE A 42 -7.13 -3.53 14.51
CA ILE A 42 -8.18 -2.99 13.64
C ILE A 42 -8.21 -3.69 12.26
N PHE A 43 -7.04 -3.94 11.65
CA PHE A 43 -6.95 -4.42 10.27
C PHE A 43 -6.49 -5.88 10.14
N GLY A 44 -6.21 -6.57 11.24
CA GLY A 44 -5.84 -7.98 11.24
C GLY A 44 -4.61 -8.29 10.36
N SER A 45 -4.70 -9.29 9.50
CA SER A 45 -3.61 -9.64 8.57
C SER A 45 -3.30 -8.55 7.54
N SER A 46 -4.27 -7.67 7.23
CA SER A 46 -4.07 -6.60 6.25
C SER A 46 -3.06 -5.57 6.72
N ALA A 47 -2.92 -5.34 8.03
CA ALA A 47 -1.91 -4.45 8.60
C ALA A 47 -0.48 -4.90 8.23
N VAL A 48 -0.17 -6.17 8.50
CA VAL A 48 1.16 -6.75 8.22
C VAL A 48 1.47 -6.70 6.72
N GLN A 49 0.47 -7.01 5.89
CA GLN A 49 0.66 -6.96 4.44
C GLN A 49 0.80 -5.53 3.91
N ALA A 50 0.14 -4.54 4.53
CA ALA A 50 0.30 -3.14 4.18
C ALA A 50 1.70 -2.62 4.54
N LEU A 51 2.20 -2.99 5.73
CA LEU A 51 3.55 -2.63 6.19
C LEU A 51 4.63 -3.25 5.27
N ASP A 52 4.48 -4.51 4.86
CA ASP A 52 5.38 -5.14 3.87
C ASP A 52 5.42 -4.38 2.53
N LEU A 53 4.28 -3.84 2.08
CA LEU A 53 4.24 -3.00 0.87
C LEU A 53 4.97 -1.66 1.06
N VAL A 54 4.88 -1.06 2.25
CA VAL A 54 5.58 0.17 2.59
C VAL A 54 7.09 -0.07 2.66
N ASP A 55 7.51 -1.15 3.33
CA ASP A 55 8.92 -1.53 3.44
C ASP A 55 9.56 -1.80 2.08
N ARG A 56 8.79 -2.37 1.14
CA ARG A 56 9.21 -2.57 -0.26
C ARG A 56 9.14 -1.29 -1.11
N GLN A 57 8.69 -0.17 -0.56
CA GLN A 57 8.44 1.09 -1.27
C GLN A 57 7.55 0.88 -2.51
N SER A 58 6.50 0.08 -2.36
CA SER A 58 5.62 -0.34 -3.46
C SER A 58 4.56 0.68 -3.83
N VAL A 59 4.52 1.82 -3.14
CA VAL A 59 3.54 2.89 -3.34
C VAL A 59 4.16 4.04 -4.15
N THR A 60 3.52 4.39 -5.26
CA THR A 60 3.89 5.52 -6.12
C THR A 60 2.71 6.47 -6.28
N LEU A 61 2.89 7.73 -5.89
CA LEU A 61 2.02 8.84 -6.25
C LEU A 61 2.40 9.35 -7.64
N ILE A 62 1.47 9.26 -8.58
CA ILE A 62 1.60 9.78 -9.92
C ILE A 62 0.81 11.09 -9.98
N SER A 63 1.46 12.19 -10.36
CA SER A 63 0.87 13.52 -10.41
C SER A 63 1.09 14.18 -11.77
N SER A 64 0.18 15.06 -12.17
CA SER A 64 0.31 15.86 -13.40
C SER A 64 0.10 17.36 -13.16
N PRO A 65 0.52 18.24 -14.09
CA PRO A 65 0.41 19.68 -13.94
C PRO A 65 -1.02 20.21 -13.77
N SER A 66 -2.04 19.50 -14.24
CA SER A 66 -3.46 19.85 -13.99
C SER A 66 -3.91 19.66 -12.53
N GLY A 67 -3.04 19.13 -11.65
CA GLY A 67 -3.39 18.85 -10.25
C GLY A 67 -4.03 17.48 -10.04
N ARG A 68 -4.29 16.72 -11.11
CA ARG A 68 -4.74 15.33 -11.03
C ARG A 68 -3.63 14.45 -10.47
N HIS A 69 -4.03 13.51 -9.61
CA HIS A 69 -3.10 12.56 -9.03
C HIS A 69 -3.78 11.23 -8.75
N VAL A 70 -2.99 10.16 -8.81
CA VAL A 70 -3.44 8.79 -8.56
C VAL A 70 -2.31 8.02 -7.87
N TYR A 71 -2.67 7.05 -7.04
CA TYR A 71 -1.70 6.14 -6.46
C TYR A 71 -1.68 4.84 -7.26
N GLN A 72 -0.49 4.32 -7.50
CA GLN A 72 -0.27 2.96 -7.95
C GLN A 72 0.46 2.18 -6.85
N VAL A 73 -0.07 1.01 -6.54
CA VAL A 73 0.52 0.09 -5.55
C VAL A 73 0.86 -1.22 -6.24
N LEU A 74 2.15 -1.58 -6.26
CA LEU A 74 2.59 -2.88 -6.74
C LEU A 74 2.30 -3.94 -5.66
N GLY A 75 1.28 -4.78 -5.88
CA GLY A 75 0.94 -5.85 -4.95
C GLY A 75 1.97 -6.97 -4.92
N SER A 76 1.95 -7.78 -3.87
CA SER A 76 2.88 -8.91 -3.67
C SER A 76 2.83 -9.97 -4.79
N SER A 77 1.76 -10.00 -5.58
CA SER A 77 1.60 -10.88 -6.76
C SER A 77 2.22 -10.30 -8.04
N GLY A 78 2.87 -9.13 -7.97
CA GLY A 78 3.38 -8.39 -9.12
C GLY A 78 2.32 -7.61 -9.90
N GLN A 79 1.06 -7.65 -9.47
CA GLN A 79 -0.03 -6.88 -10.08
C GLN A 79 -0.09 -5.46 -9.52
N THR A 80 -0.22 -4.47 -10.39
CA THR A 80 -0.37 -3.07 -9.99
C THR A 80 -1.83 -2.71 -9.80
N TYR A 81 -2.15 -2.08 -8.67
CA TYR A 81 -3.49 -1.60 -8.34
C TYR A 81 -3.53 -0.07 -8.35
N THR A 82 -4.57 0.45 -9.00
CA THR A 82 -4.85 1.89 -9.07
C THR A 82 -5.72 2.28 -7.88
N CYS A 83 -5.31 3.31 -7.15
CA CYS A 83 -5.99 3.77 -5.95
C CYS A 83 -6.20 5.29 -5.97
N LEU A 84 -7.33 5.73 -5.43
CA LEU A 84 -7.71 7.14 -5.32
C LEU A 84 -7.92 7.47 -3.85
N ALA A 85 -6.97 8.21 -3.26
CA ALA A 85 -7.01 8.56 -1.84
C ALA A 85 -8.16 9.51 -1.49
N SER A 86 -8.60 10.35 -2.45
CA SER A 86 -9.70 11.32 -2.27
C SER A 86 -11.07 10.68 -2.04
N CYS A 87 -11.26 9.42 -2.43
CA CYS A 87 -12.51 8.69 -2.24
C CYS A 87 -12.30 7.29 -1.66
N HIS A 88 -11.12 7.04 -1.10
CA HIS A 88 -10.74 5.76 -0.49
C HIS A 88 -10.99 4.55 -1.41
N TYR A 89 -10.73 4.71 -2.71
CA TYR A 89 -10.97 3.66 -3.70
C TYR A 89 -9.70 2.90 -4.04
N CYS A 90 -9.82 1.59 -4.23
CA CYS A 90 -8.78 0.74 -4.79
C CYS A 90 -9.35 -0.24 -5.81
N SER A 91 -8.66 -0.45 -6.93
CA SER A 91 -9.08 -1.41 -7.95
C SER A 91 -8.83 -2.88 -7.60
N CYS A 92 -8.37 -3.19 -6.38
CA CYS A 92 -8.07 -4.57 -5.99
C CYS A 92 -9.34 -5.37 -5.67
N PRO A 93 -9.34 -6.70 -5.91
CA PRO A 93 -10.50 -7.55 -5.60
C PRO A 93 -10.93 -7.53 -4.13
N ALA A 94 -9.97 -7.43 -3.20
CA ALA A 94 -10.25 -7.38 -1.76
C ALA A 94 -11.02 -6.11 -1.37
N PHE A 95 -10.79 -4.98 -2.04
CA PHE A 95 -11.58 -3.77 -1.80
C PHE A 95 -13.05 -3.99 -2.19
N ALA A 96 -13.28 -4.50 -3.39
CA ALA A 96 -14.64 -4.77 -3.87
C ALA A 96 -15.39 -5.79 -2.99
N PHE A 97 -14.68 -6.79 -2.46
CA PHE A 97 -15.30 -7.85 -1.67
C PHE A 97 -15.40 -7.52 -0.18
N SER A 98 -14.27 -7.26 0.49
CA SER A 98 -14.20 -7.07 1.94
C SER A 98 -14.72 -5.70 2.38
N VAL A 99 -14.36 -4.64 1.66
CA VAL A 99 -14.75 -3.28 2.04
C VAL A 99 -16.18 -2.97 1.57
N LEU A 100 -16.46 -3.15 0.28
CA LEU A 100 -17.75 -2.72 -0.29
C LEU A 100 -18.89 -3.72 -0.09
N ARG A 101 -18.64 -5.04 -0.25
CA ARG A 101 -19.73 -6.05 -0.21
C ARG A 101 -19.99 -6.61 1.18
N LYS A 102 -18.92 -6.98 1.90
CA LYS A 102 -19.03 -7.57 3.24
C LYS A 102 -18.99 -6.56 4.37
N SER A 103 -18.36 -5.41 4.13
CA SER A 103 -18.08 -4.40 5.15
C SER A 103 -17.36 -4.99 6.38
N ASP A 104 -16.52 -6.00 6.17
CA ASP A 104 -15.74 -6.68 7.22
C ASP A 104 -14.33 -6.08 7.39
N SER A 105 -13.96 -5.11 6.56
CA SER A 105 -12.72 -4.35 6.66
C SER A 105 -12.96 -2.89 6.28
N LEU A 106 -12.36 -1.97 7.03
CA LEU A 106 -12.48 -0.52 6.79
C LEU A 106 -11.73 -0.08 5.53
N LEU A 107 -10.57 -0.71 5.26
CA LEU A 107 -9.73 -0.45 4.10
C LEU A 107 -9.16 -1.77 3.57
N CYS A 108 -8.77 -1.80 2.30
CA CYS A 108 -7.89 -2.85 1.83
C CYS A 108 -6.44 -2.54 2.20
N LYS A 109 -5.57 -3.54 2.20
CA LYS A 109 -4.14 -3.38 2.48
C LYS A 109 -3.43 -2.34 1.61
N HIS A 110 -3.88 -2.12 0.36
CA HIS A 110 -3.23 -1.16 -0.54
C HIS A 110 -3.55 0.28 -0.15
N LEU A 111 -4.81 0.57 0.25
CA LEU A 111 -5.18 1.87 0.79
C LEU A 111 -4.47 2.13 2.12
N LEU A 112 -4.44 1.13 2.98
CA LEU A 112 -3.68 1.23 4.23
C LEU A 112 -2.20 1.51 3.97
N ALA A 113 -1.57 0.81 3.01
CA ALA A 113 -0.18 1.07 2.62
C ALA A 113 0.03 2.48 2.08
N ILE A 114 -0.93 3.05 1.34
CA ILE A 114 -0.87 4.44 0.88
C ILE A 114 -0.79 5.39 2.07
N TYR A 115 -1.72 5.28 3.03
CA TYR A 115 -1.74 6.14 4.20
C TYR A 115 -0.48 6.00 5.05
N LEU A 116 -0.03 4.77 5.29
CA LEU A 116 1.20 4.51 6.03
C LEU A 116 2.43 5.08 5.30
N SER A 117 2.50 4.97 3.97
CA SER A 117 3.60 5.56 3.20
C SER A 117 3.62 7.09 3.23
N GLN A 118 2.45 7.73 3.41
CA GLN A 118 2.35 9.17 3.60
C GLN A 118 2.83 9.57 4.99
N VAL A 119 2.35 8.87 6.03
CA VAL A 119 2.77 9.06 7.43
C VAL A 119 4.29 8.92 7.56
N MET A 120 4.88 7.91 6.90
CA MET A 120 6.31 7.64 6.96
C MET A 120 7.15 8.46 5.96
N GLY A 121 6.51 9.23 5.06
CA GLY A 121 7.21 9.97 4.01
C GLY A 121 7.94 9.09 2.97
N THR A 122 7.56 7.82 2.83
CA THR A 122 8.19 6.83 1.94
C THR A 122 7.50 6.69 0.59
N CYS A 123 6.44 7.45 0.34
CA CYS A 123 5.70 7.44 -0.92
C CYS A 123 6.55 7.95 -2.10
N ARG A 124 6.79 7.11 -3.11
CA ARG A 124 7.52 7.50 -4.32
C ARG A 124 6.70 8.50 -5.13
N GLN A 125 7.37 9.47 -5.73
CA GLN A 125 6.72 10.51 -6.53
C GLN A 125 7.10 10.35 -8.00
N LEU A 126 6.10 10.35 -8.88
CA LEU A 126 6.28 10.35 -10.33
C LEU A 126 5.46 11.48 -10.95
N LYS A 127 6.12 12.41 -11.63
CA LYS A 127 5.47 13.48 -12.38
C LYS A 127 5.33 13.06 -13.85
N VAL A 128 4.14 13.22 -14.41
CA VAL A 128 3.83 12.88 -15.80
C VAL A 128 3.01 13.99 -16.45
N SER A 129 2.96 14.02 -17.78
CA SER A 129 2.05 14.90 -18.50
C SER A 129 0.58 14.53 -18.28
N ASP A 130 -0.32 15.48 -18.50
CA ASP A 130 -1.75 15.22 -18.40
C ASP A 130 -2.24 14.10 -19.33
N LYS A 131 -1.66 14.01 -20.53
CA LYS A 131 -1.95 12.92 -21.47
C LYS A 131 -1.50 11.56 -20.93
N GLN A 132 -0.28 11.47 -20.40
CA GLN A 132 0.23 10.23 -19.82
C GLN A 132 -0.59 9.76 -18.62
N LEU A 133 -0.99 10.68 -17.73
CA LEU A 133 -1.84 10.32 -16.59
C LEU A 133 -3.20 9.79 -17.07
N THR A 134 -3.78 10.45 -18.06
CA THR A 134 -5.02 10.01 -18.71
C THR A 134 -4.87 8.61 -19.31
N ASP A 135 -3.79 8.37 -20.07
CA ASP A 135 -3.51 7.07 -20.67
C ASP A 135 -3.38 5.97 -19.60
N LEU A 136 -2.67 6.23 -18.50
CA LEU A 136 -2.52 5.31 -17.37
C LEU A 136 -3.85 4.91 -16.73
N LEU A 137 -4.80 5.84 -16.64
CA LEU A 137 -6.15 5.58 -16.11
C LEU A 137 -7.02 4.81 -17.12
N PHE A 138 -6.79 5.01 -18.42
CA PHE A 138 -7.54 4.37 -19.50
C PHE A 138 -6.94 3.06 -20.02
N VAL A 139 -5.78 2.61 -19.53
CA VAL A 139 -5.19 1.33 -19.95
C VAL A 139 -6.19 0.21 -19.68
N LYS A 140 -6.89 -0.22 -20.74
CA LYS A 140 -7.54 -1.52 -20.82
C LYS A 140 -6.49 -2.54 -20.41
N LYS A 141 -6.78 -3.38 -19.42
CA LYS A 141 -5.92 -4.50 -19.02
C LYS A 141 -5.53 -5.31 -20.27
N LYS A 142 -4.39 -5.01 -20.89
CA LYS A 142 -3.68 -6.00 -21.67
C LYS A 142 -3.04 -6.89 -20.63
N GLN A 143 -3.72 -7.99 -20.32
CA GLN A 143 -3.06 -9.11 -19.69
C GLN A 143 -1.98 -9.55 -20.67
N ALA A 144 -0.73 -9.14 -20.43
CA ALA A 144 0.40 -9.78 -21.05
C ALA A 144 0.54 -11.15 -20.40
N ALA A 145 -0.18 -12.13 -20.96
CA ALA A 145 0.32 -13.48 -21.00
C ALA A 145 1.59 -13.44 -21.85
N GLN A 146 2.75 -13.48 -21.21
CA GLN A 146 3.98 -14.00 -21.83
C GLN A 146 4.60 -14.96 -20.83
N LYS A 147 4.17 -16.22 -20.93
CA LYS A 147 5.06 -17.35 -20.69
C LYS A 147 5.92 -17.45 -21.94
N ASP A 148 7.24 -17.44 -21.77
CA ASP A 148 8.25 -18.12 -22.59
C ASP A 148 9.50 -18.19 -21.70
N SER A 149 9.74 -19.32 -21.03
CA SER A 149 10.60 -20.41 -21.51
C SER A 149 12.10 -20.11 -21.36
N ALA A 150 12.63 -20.31 -20.15
CA ALA A 150 13.96 -20.89 -19.93
C ALA A 150 14.06 -21.49 -18.51
N ALA A 151 14.46 -22.76 -18.44
CA ALA A 151 14.83 -23.54 -17.27
C ALA A 151 13.71 -23.96 -16.29
N PHE A 152 12.88 -24.91 -16.75
CA PHE A 152 12.46 -26.02 -15.90
C PHE A 152 13.71 -26.82 -15.55
N ASN A 153 14.20 -26.69 -14.31
CA ASN A 153 14.88 -27.75 -13.55
C ASN A 153 15.28 -27.24 -12.16
N CYS A 154 14.43 -27.50 -11.18
CA CYS A 154 14.90 -27.95 -9.87
C CYS A 154 13.72 -28.62 -9.13
N VAL A 155 13.49 -29.88 -9.47
CA VAL A 155 12.86 -30.81 -8.53
C VAL A 155 13.93 -31.11 -7.48
N HIS A 156 13.54 -30.92 -6.21
CA HIS A 156 14.31 -31.15 -4.98
C HIS A 156 15.40 -30.14 -4.63
N LEU A 157 15.04 -29.21 -3.73
CA LEU A 157 15.89 -28.84 -2.59
C LEU A 157 15.02 -28.37 -1.41
N ASN A 158 15.40 -28.87 -0.24
CA ASN A 158 14.73 -28.83 1.06
C ASN A 158 14.25 -27.44 1.53
N THR A 159 13.19 -27.48 2.34
CA THR A 159 12.76 -26.47 3.30
C THR A 159 13.84 -26.19 4.36
N SER A 160 14.91 -25.50 3.99
CA SER A 160 15.90 -24.93 4.93
C SER A 160 16.94 -24.11 4.16
N GLN A 161 16.64 -22.85 3.82
CA GLN A 161 17.58 -21.73 3.54
C GLN A 161 16.94 -20.71 2.59
N CYS A 162 16.14 -19.79 3.14
CA CYS A 162 15.98 -18.44 2.60
C CYS A 162 16.00 -17.46 3.78
N GLY A 163 17.13 -17.44 4.48
CA GLY A 163 17.49 -16.39 5.42
C GLY A 163 18.71 -15.66 4.88
N ALA A 164 18.56 -14.35 4.65
CA ALA A 164 19.60 -13.30 4.67
C ALA A 164 19.37 -12.20 3.61
N ARG A 165 18.34 -11.37 3.83
CA ARG A 165 18.38 -9.90 3.67
C ARG A 165 17.05 -9.30 4.12
N ALA A 166 16.75 -9.49 5.39
CA ALA A 166 15.76 -8.71 6.14
C ALA A 166 16.55 -7.97 7.24
N ASN A 167 16.81 -6.68 7.02
CA ASN A 167 17.50 -5.81 7.98
C ASN A 167 17.13 -4.38 7.55
N ARG A 168 16.43 -3.54 8.32
CA ARG A 168 16.27 -3.41 9.78
C ARG A 168 14.86 -2.83 10.01
N ILE A 169 14.12 -3.35 11.00
CA ILE A 169 13.07 -2.68 11.81
C ILE A 169 12.21 -3.75 12.53
N TRP A 170 12.07 -4.97 12.00
CA TRP A 170 11.11 -5.96 12.53
C TRP A 170 11.68 -7.09 13.42
N HIS A 171 12.99 -7.15 13.69
CA HIS A 171 13.60 -8.38 14.23
C HIS A 171 13.79 -8.43 15.76
N LYS A 172 13.04 -7.66 16.56
CA LYS A 172 13.13 -7.72 18.03
C LYS A 172 11.84 -7.94 18.82
N GLN A 173 10.68 -8.15 18.19
CA GLN A 173 9.42 -8.24 18.94
C GLN A 173 8.49 -9.39 18.52
N VAL A 174 9.06 -10.58 18.26
CA VAL A 174 8.29 -11.84 18.18
C VAL A 174 9.08 -12.98 18.84
N LEU A 175 9.28 -12.85 20.15
CA LEU A 175 9.42 -13.95 21.12
C LEU A 175 8.73 -13.50 22.41
#